data_AF-K9VCH2-F1
#
_entry.id   AF-K9VCH2-F1
#
_cell.length_a   1.000
_cell.length_b   1.000
_cell.length_c   1.000
_cell.angle_alpha   90.00
_cell.angle_beta   90.00
_cell.angle_gamma   90.00
#
_symmetry.space_group_name_H-M   'P 1'
#
loop_
_entity.id
_entity.type
_entity.pdbx_description
1 polymer ?
#
loop_
_entity_poly.entity_id
_entity_poly.type
_entity_poly.pdbx_seq_one_letter_code
_entity_poly.pdbx_strand_id
1 'polypeptide(L)'
;MSKISNKIRSAAAQLSQMYKPSRALAQSVLIASAAVTLSLMGARQLGILEPVELSAYDQMVRWRPEEQPDSRLLLVGITEADIQKLKQWPISDRKIAEILQKLDQMQPAVIGLDVLRDVPLGDGRQELTKVLQKNDRIIGVCLVTDGSPDNPGSPPPPGMPTNRVGFADFGVDPGGILRRALLFMKPPTIEGNSSVQKHLCNDSSQVLFSFNLQLALRYLQGQKISPKLAPDQSLWLGKTQLKQLASNDGGYRNADARGYQILINYRSRLQVANQVRITDVLEGKVDPNLVKDKIVLIGYTTETVKDLFYTPYSGRQQKNQFMPGIVAHAQVVSQILSAVLDNRPMFWFWPEWAEILWISGWSIVGGTLASRMAHPAKLTVTFAALLSGCCAIGFGIFLLGGWVPVAAPALALILTGGSIVSAERFNKAGYGKAISDRVKQVFKIEIDQAKKEQQVAEITESAFFKELQQKKDKLRISKQETSEKAPSEPQEITASTPELPKVESQTDEYLAQLQEKAKQQKQRAAATESESGSKTVASDAGSGASSAETKHDDEFSDLQTKAKQMRQRRGAQKIIKDEKSDSLTDKEDLGGKEE
;
A
#
# COMPACT_ATOMS: atom_id res chain seq x y z
N MET A 1 32.53 3.39 59.74
CA MET A 1 31.51 2.99 58.74
C MET A 1 30.65 4.13 58.16
N SER A 2 30.49 5.29 58.83
CA SER A 2 29.61 6.38 58.31
C SER A 2 30.15 7.12 57.08
N LYS A 3 31.47 7.33 56.96
CA LYS A 3 32.09 8.00 55.79
C LYS A 3 31.95 7.22 54.48
N ILE A 4 31.92 5.87 54.55
CA ILE A 4 31.75 5.00 53.38
C ILE A 4 30.27 4.94 52.97
N SER A 5 29.35 4.86 53.94
CA SER A 5 27.89 4.93 53.67
C SER A 5 27.48 6.24 53.00
N ASN A 6 28.05 7.37 53.42
CA ASN A 6 27.76 8.67 52.80
C ASN A 6 28.35 8.81 51.39
N LYS A 7 29.54 8.24 51.11
CA LYS A 7 30.10 8.19 49.75
C LYS A 7 29.29 7.29 48.82
N ILE A 8 28.77 6.17 49.31
CA ILE A 8 27.90 5.28 48.52
C ILE A 8 26.55 5.95 48.23
N ARG A 9 25.95 6.64 49.21
CA ARG A 9 24.71 7.41 49.00
C ARG A 9 24.91 8.59 48.06
N SER A 10 26.03 9.31 48.14
CA SER A 10 26.32 10.42 47.22
C SER A 10 26.60 9.92 45.81
N ALA A 11 27.29 8.78 45.64
CA ALA A 11 27.51 8.16 44.35
C ALA A 11 26.20 7.61 43.75
N ALA A 12 25.32 7.00 44.55
CA ALA A 12 23.99 6.56 44.13
C ALA A 12 23.07 7.76 43.78
N ALA A 13 23.16 8.85 44.53
CA ALA A 13 22.45 10.10 44.23
C ALA A 13 22.97 10.73 42.92
N GLN A 14 24.28 10.80 42.71
CA GLN A 14 24.88 11.29 41.46
C GLN A 14 24.55 10.38 40.26
N LEU A 15 24.60 9.06 40.44
CA LEU A 15 24.19 8.09 39.42
C LEU A 15 22.70 8.23 39.06
N SER A 16 21.81 8.37 40.05
CA SER A 16 20.37 8.58 39.81
C SER A 16 20.05 9.96 39.21
N GLN A 17 20.86 10.98 39.51
CA GLN A 17 20.76 12.33 38.96
C GLN A 17 21.27 12.40 37.51
N MET A 18 22.24 11.56 37.13
CA MET A 18 22.64 11.34 35.73
C MET A 18 21.67 10.41 34.96
N TYR A 19 21.01 9.47 35.64
CA TYR A 19 20.06 8.53 35.02
C TYR A 19 18.67 9.12 34.73
N LYS A 20 18.25 10.17 35.45
CA LYS A 20 16.96 10.85 35.22
C LYS A 20 16.85 11.51 33.83
N PRO A 21 17.81 12.32 33.35
CA PRO A 21 17.71 12.93 32.02
C PRO A 21 17.81 11.89 30.89
N SER A 22 18.63 10.84 31.05
CA SER A 22 18.74 9.78 30.05
C SER A 22 17.49 8.90 29.94
N ARG A 23 16.80 8.63 31.06
CA ARG A 23 15.50 7.94 31.05
C ARG A 23 14.38 8.78 30.43
N ALA A 24 14.32 10.07 30.75
CA ALA A 24 13.31 10.97 30.18
C ALA A 24 13.48 11.12 28.65
N LEU A 25 14.73 11.20 28.16
CA LEU A 25 15.03 11.22 26.72
C LEU A 25 14.72 9.87 26.04
N ALA A 26 15.02 8.75 26.69
CA ALA A 26 14.67 7.44 26.15
C ALA A 26 13.14 7.26 26.06
N GLN A 27 12.40 7.73 27.06
CA GLN A 27 10.93 7.71 27.06
C GLN A 27 10.33 8.58 25.95
N SER A 28 10.85 9.79 25.73
CA SER A 28 10.36 10.66 24.64
C SER A 28 10.62 10.05 23.26
N VAL A 29 11.77 9.42 23.05
CA VAL A 29 12.09 8.70 21.80
C VAL A 29 11.13 7.54 21.58
N LEU A 30 10.86 6.71 22.60
CA LEU A 30 9.94 5.58 22.47
C LEU A 30 8.51 6.02 22.18
N ILE A 31 8.01 7.04 22.89
CA ILE A 31 6.66 7.58 22.68
C ILE A 31 6.54 8.17 21.27
N ALA A 32 7.50 9.00 20.84
CA ALA A 32 7.50 9.58 19.51
C ALA A 32 7.60 8.49 18.42
N SER A 33 8.41 7.46 18.64
CA SER A 33 8.57 6.38 17.68
C SER A 33 7.29 5.55 17.54
N ALA A 34 6.65 5.21 18.66
CA ALA A 34 5.37 4.51 18.67
C ALA A 34 4.27 5.35 18.00
N ALA A 35 4.18 6.64 18.31
CA ALA A 35 3.19 7.55 17.73
C ALA A 35 3.36 7.71 16.21
N VAL A 36 4.59 7.90 15.73
CA VAL A 36 4.89 8.00 14.29
C VAL A 36 4.62 6.67 13.59
N THR A 37 5.03 5.56 14.17
CA THR A 37 4.77 4.23 13.60
C THR A 37 3.27 3.98 13.47
N LEU A 38 2.48 4.23 14.53
CA LEU A 38 1.03 4.07 14.49
C LEU A 38 0.38 4.98 13.45
N SER A 39 0.86 6.22 13.34
CA SER A 39 0.36 7.21 12.38
C SER A 39 0.67 6.80 10.93
N LEU A 40 1.89 6.33 10.65
CA LEU A 40 2.27 5.81 9.35
C LEU A 40 1.51 4.53 9.01
N MET A 41 1.24 3.68 10.00
CA MET A 41 0.43 2.49 9.77
C MET A 41 -1.01 2.84 9.46
N GLY A 42 -1.61 3.79 10.17
CA GLY A 42 -2.92 4.35 9.83
C GLY A 42 -2.95 4.94 8.40
N ALA A 43 -1.97 5.77 8.05
CA ALA A 43 -1.84 6.34 6.71
C ALA A 43 -1.69 5.26 5.63
N ARG A 44 -0.96 4.18 5.92
CA ARG A 44 -0.81 3.04 5.04
C ARG A 44 -2.12 2.29 4.87
N GLN A 45 -2.88 1.99 5.93
CA GLN A 45 -4.17 1.30 5.79
C GLN A 45 -5.21 2.14 5.03
N LEU A 46 -5.07 3.46 5.03
CA LEU A 46 -5.88 4.39 4.22
C LEU A 46 -5.38 4.52 2.76
N GLY A 47 -4.31 3.82 2.36
CA GLY A 47 -3.74 3.90 1.01
C GLY A 47 -2.97 5.19 0.71
N ILE A 48 -2.75 6.08 1.68
CA ILE A 48 -2.11 7.38 1.47
C ILE A 48 -0.65 7.23 0.99
N LEU A 49 0.04 6.18 1.45
CA LEU A 49 1.44 5.93 1.13
C LEU A 49 1.64 5.13 -0.16
N GLU A 50 0.60 4.49 -0.69
CA GLU A 50 0.67 3.60 -1.85
C GLU A 50 1.29 4.27 -3.10
N PRO A 51 0.90 5.49 -3.51
CA PRO A 51 1.49 6.12 -4.69
C PRO A 51 3.01 6.32 -4.59
N VAL A 52 3.51 6.62 -3.39
CA VAL A 52 4.94 6.85 -3.16
C VAL A 52 5.69 5.52 -3.15
N GLU A 53 5.12 4.47 -2.54
CA GLU A 53 5.71 3.12 -2.56
C GLU A 53 5.74 2.52 -3.97
N LEU A 54 4.68 2.73 -4.78
CA LEU A 54 4.65 2.29 -6.18
C LEU A 54 5.63 3.08 -7.05
N SER A 55 5.80 4.38 -6.80
CA SER A 55 6.83 5.18 -7.47
C SER A 55 8.25 4.71 -7.12
N ALA A 56 8.48 4.36 -5.86
CA ALA A 56 9.74 3.75 -5.42
C ALA A 56 9.97 2.39 -6.08
N TYR A 57 8.94 1.53 -6.15
CA TYR A 57 8.97 0.27 -6.90
C TYR A 57 9.38 0.51 -8.35
N ASP A 58 8.74 1.44 -9.04
CA ASP A 58 9.06 1.73 -10.44
C ASP A 58 10.50 2.21 -10.62
N GLN A 59 10.98 3.03 -9.68
CA GLN A 59 12.36 3.50 -9.71
C GLN A 59 13.35 2.36 -9.51
N MET A 60 13.05 1.41 -8.61
CA MET A 60 13.86 0.21 -8.45
C MET A 60 13.82 -0.68 -9.69
N VAL A 61 12.67 -0.82 -10.38
CA VAL A 61 12.59 -1.51 -11.68
C VAL A 61 13.53 -0.85 -12.68
N ARG A 62 13.53 0.49 -12.78
CA ARG A 62 14.39 1.24 -13.71
C ARG A 62 15.88 1.16 -13.39
N TRP A 63 16.25 0.95 -12.13
CA TRP A 63 17.65 0.82 -11.71
C TRP A 63 18.20 -0.60 -11.86
N ARG A 64 17.34 -1.60 -12.05
CA ARG A 64 17.80 -2.95 -12.30
C ARG A 64 18.60 -3.01 -13.61
N PRO A 65 19.74 -3.74 -13.64
CA PRO A 65 20.42 -4.06 -14.88
C PRO A 65 19.49 -4.81 -15.84
N GLU A 66 19.55 -4.49 -17.13
CA GLU A 66 18.80 -5.25 -18.14
C GLU A 66 19.43 -6.64 -18.34
N GLU A 67 18.59 -7.67 -18.36
CA GLU A 67 19.01 -9.02 -18.66
C GLU A 67 19.09 -9.25 -20.18
N GLN A 68 19.91 -10.21 -20.60
CA GLN A 68 20.01 -10.60 -22.02
C GLN A 68 18.67 -11.11 -22.55
N PRO A 69 18.37 -10.89 -23.86
CA PRO A 69 17.16 -11.39 -24.49
C PRO A 69 16.97 -12.90 -24.28
N ASP A 70 15.73 -13.31 -24.04
CA ASP A 70 15.40 -14.71 -23.82
C ASP A 70 15.46 -15.50 -25.14
N SER A 71 16.49 -16.32 -25.29
CA SER A 71 16.72 -17.12 -26.50
C SER A 71 15.66 -18.21 -26.75
N ARG A 72 14.72 -18.44 -25.82
CA ARG A 72 13.58 -19.36 -25.99
C ARG A 72 12.41 -18.71 -26.73
N LEU A 73 12.42 -17.39 -26.87
CA LEU A 73 11.34 -16.60 -27.42
C LEU A 73 11.75 -15.93 -28.75
N LEU A 74 10.80 -15.78 -29.65
CA LEU A 74 10.89 -14.92 -30.83
C LEU A 74 9.66 -14.03 -30.91
N LEU A 75 9.87 -12.72 -31.00
CA LEU A 75 8.82 -11.75 -31.30
C LEU A 75 8.72 -11.54 -32.81
N VAL A 76 7.52 -11.70 -33.35
CA VAL A 76 7.17 -11.36 -34.73
C VAL A 76 6.26 -10.14 -34.66
N GLY A 77 6.86 -8.95 -34.78
CA GLY A 77 6.15 -7.69 -34.67
C GLY A 77 5.44 -7.31 -35.97
N ILE A 78 4.18 -6.88 -35.85
CA ILE A 78 3.49 -6.13 -36.91
C ILE A 78 3.77 -4.64 -36.66
N THR A 79 4.66 -4.07 -37.45
CA THR A 79 5.14 -2.69 -37.30
C THR A 79 4.42 -1.72 -38.24
N GLU A 80 4.57 -0.41 -38.00
CA GLU A 80 4.04 0.60 -38.92
C GLU A 80 4.67 0.49 -40.32
N ALA A 81 5.96 0.17 -40.38
CA ALA A 81 6.64 -0.06 -41.65
C ALA A 81 6.05 -1.25 -42.43
N ASP A 82 5.57 -2.29 -41.73
CA ASP A 82 4.88 -3.41 -42.38
C ASP A 82 3.54 -2.98 -42.96
N ILE A 83 2.76 -2.19 -42.21
CA ILE A 83 1.47 -1.66 -42.67
C ILE A 83 1.66 -0.82 -43.93
N GLN A 84 2.64 0.10 -43.91
CA GLN A 84 2.93 0.96 -45.05
C GLN A 84 3.46 0.18 -46.26
N LYS A 85 4.32 -0.82 -46.03
CA LYS A 85 4.87 -1.68 -47.11
C LYS A 85 3.78 -2.55 -47.74
N LEU A 86 2.92 -3.15 -46.92
CA LEU A 86 1.83 -4.01 -47.36
C LEU A 86 0.62 -3.20 -47.87
N LYS A 87 0.58 -1.89 -47.62
CA LYS A 87 -0.53 -0.96 -47.90
C LYS A 87 -1.87 -1.50 -47.41
N GLN A 88 -1.87 -2.11 -46.23
CA GLN A 88 -3.02 -2.84 -45.73
C GLN A 88 -3.12 -2.75 -44.21
N TRP A 89 -4.24 -2.23 -43.73
CA TRP A 89 -4.63 -2.18 -42.33
C TRP A 89 -6.15 -2.38 -42.21
N PRO A 90 -6.63 -3.30 -41.36
CA PRO A 90 -5.90 -4.36 -40.66
C PRO A 90 -5.28 -5.41 -41.59
N ILE A 91 -4.32 -6.20 -41.10
CA ILE A 91 -3.72 -7.32 -41.85
C ILE A 91 -4.80 -8.39 -42.12
N SER A 92 -5.00 -8.82 -43.38
CA SER A 92 -6.05 -9.80 -43.70
C SER A 92 -5.79 -11.20 -43.16
N ASP A 93 -6.87 -11.96 -43.02
CA ASP A 93 -6.87 -13.35 -42.59
C ASP A 93 -5.99 -14.24 -43.48
N ARG A 94 -5.94 -13.98 -44.80
CA ARG A 94 -5.04 -14.68 -45.74
C ARG A 94 -3.58 -14.51 -45.35
N LYS A 95 -3.16 -13.28 -45.06
CA LYS A 95 -1.76 -12.98 -44.69
C LYS A 95 -1.41 -13.58 -43.34
N ILE A 96 -2.32 -13.54 -42.37
CA ILE A 96 -2.10 -14.22 -41.07
C ILE A 96 -1.98 -15.73 -41.29
N ALA A 97 -2.84 -16.33 -42.12
CA ALA A 97 -2.75 -17.75 -42.44
C ALA A 97 -1.40 -18.11 -43.08
N GLU A 98 -0.92 -17.29 -44.03
CA GLU A 98 0.39 -17.48 -44.68
C GLU A 98 1.56 -17.37 -43.68
N ILE A 99 1.54 -16.36 -42.81
CA ILE A 99 2.54 -16.17 -41.75
C ILE A 99 2.59 -17.38 -40.83
N LEU A 100 1.42 -17.84 -40.35
CA LEU A 100 1.31 -19.00 -39.48
C LEU A 100 1.83 -20.27 -40.15
N GLN A 101 1.49 -20.50 -41.43
CA GLN A 101 1.97 -21.65 -42.19
C GLN A 101 3.49 -21.63 -42.39
N LYS A 102 4.06 -20.48 -42.74
CA LYS A 102 5.52 -20.33 -42.89
C LYS A 102 6.26 -20.55 -41.58
N LEU A 103 5.75 -19.99 -40.48
CA LEU A 103 6.33 -20.20 -39.16
C LEU A 103 6.24 -21.66 -38.71
N ASP A 104 5.09 -22.32 -38.93
CA ASP A 104 4.89 -23.72 -38.57
C ASP A 104 5.85 -24.67 -39.29
N GLN A 105 6.17 -24.40 -40.57
CA GLN A 105 7.16 -25.16 -41.33
C GLN A 105 8.56 -25.16 -40.70
N MET A 106 8.89 -24.13 -39.91
CA MET A 106 10.15 -24.02 -39.18
C MET A 106 10.13 -24.71 -37.81
N GLN A 107 9.06 -25.46 -37.49
CA GLN A 107 8.92 -26.30 -36.30
C GLN A 107 9.11 -25.57 -34.95
N PRO A 108 8.32 -24.52 -34.67
CA PRO A 108 8.34 -23.88 -33.36
C PRO A 108 7.80 -24.82 -32.29
N ALA A 109 8.16 -24.57 -31.03
CA ALA A 109 7.55 -25.28 -29.91
C ALA A 109 6.06 -24.92 -29.78
N VAL A 110 5.74 -23.63 -29.91
CA VAL A 110 4.37 -23.09 -29.84
C VAL A 110 4.34 -21.71 -30.52
N ILE A 111 3.22 -21.37 -31.14
CA ILE A 111 2.97 -20.06 -31.76
C ILE A 111 1.82 -19.39 -31.00
N GLY A 112 2.07 -18.21 -30.44
CA GLY A 112 1.05 -17.34 -29.90
C GLY A 112 0.64 -16.26 -30.90
N LEU A 113 -0.65 -16.18 -31.20
CA LEU A 113 -1.23 -15.14 -32.04
C LEU A 113 -2.01 -14.15 -31.16
N ASP A 114 -1.35 -13.07 -30.78
CA ASP A 114 -1.93 -11.95 -30.03
C ASP A 114 -2.52 -10.90 -30.97
N VAL A 115 -3.47 -11.38 -31.76
CA VAL A 115 -4.12 -10.61 -32.80
C VAL A 115 -5.57 -11.09 -32.84
N LEU A 116 -6.50 -10.25 -32.38
CA LEU A 116 -7.92 -10.59 -32.32
C LEU A 116 -8.48 -10.89 -33.73
N ARG A 117 -9.18 -12.02 -33.83
CA ARG A 117 -9.74 -12.56 -35.08
C ARG A 117 -11.16 -13.11 -34.89
N ASP A 118 -11.90 -12.50 -33.97
CA ASP A 118 -13.32 -12.75 -33.73
C ASP A 118 -14.17 -12.53 -35.00
N VAL A 119 -13.90 -11.45 -35.74
CA VAL A 119 -14.55 -11.14 -37.02
C VAL A 119 -13.62 -11.40 -38.22
N PRO A 120 -14.16 -11.68 -39.43
CA PRO A 120 -13.36 -11.78 -40.65
C PRO A 120 -12.71 -10.44 -40.99
N LEU A 121 -11.41 -10.46 -41.29
CA LEU A 121 -10.68 -9.26 -41.70
C LEU A 121 -10.08 -9.45 -43.09
N GLY A 122 -10.57 -8.66 -44.06
CA GLY A 122 -10.17 -8.79 -45.46
C GLY A 122 -10.56 -10.16 -46.06
N ASP A 123 -9.67 -10.72 -46.86
CA ASP A 123 -9.82 -12.01 -47.51
C ASP A 123 -9.15 -13.15 -46.72
N GLY A 124 -9.47 -14.40 -47.07
CA GLY A 124 -8.77 -15.58 -46.56
C GLY A 124 -9.29 -16.20 -45.26
N ARG A 125 -10.54 -15.88 -44.86
CA ARG A 125 -11.16 -16.40 -43.62
C ARG A 125 -11.11 -17.92 -43.54
N GLN A 126 -11.44 -18.61 -44.64
CA GLN A 126 -11.49 -20.07 -44.65
C GLN A 126 -10.09 -20.68 -44.51
N GLU A 127 -9.09 -20.07 -45.14
CA GLU A 127 -7.68 -20.46 -45.06
C GLU A 127 -7.17 -20.30 -43.62
N LEU A 128 -7.46 -19.17 -42.97
CA LEU A 128 -7.12 -18.95 -41.57
C LEU A 128 -7.79 -19.97 -40.66
N THR A 129 -9.12 -20.15 -40.77
CA THR A 129 -9.85 -21.13 -39.95
C THR A 129 -9.28 -22.54 -40.10
N LYS A 130 -8.93 -22.97 -41.31
CA LYS A 130 -8.30 -24.28 -41.55
C LYS A 130 -6.95 -24.41 -40.82
N VAL A 131 -6.11 -23.37 -40.87
CA VAL A 131 -4.82 -23.35 -40.16
C VAL A 131 -5.03 -23.43 -38.64
N LEU A 132 -5.93 -22.60 -38.10
CA LEU A 132 -6.22 -22.55 -36.66
C LEU A 132 -6.87 -23.83 -36.14
N GLN A 133 -7.64 -24.54 -36.97
CA GLN A 133 -8.23 -25.84 -36.61
C GLN A 133 -7.18 -26.96 -36.63
N LYS A 134 -6.39 -27.04 -37.70
CA LYS A 134 -5.50 -28.17 -37.97
C LYS A 134 -4.24 -28.19 -37.09
N ASN A 135 -3.71 -27.02 -36.73
CA ASN A 135 -2.42 -26.91 -36.06
C ASN A 135 -2.55 -26.86 -34.52
N ASP A 136 -2.00 -27.83 -33.82
CA ASP A 136 -1.99 -27.99 -32.35
C ASP A 136 -1.02 -27.07 -31.59
N ARG A 137 -0.09 -26.43 -32.30
CA ARG A 137 0.91 -25.51 -31.74
C ARG A 137 0.45 -24.06 -31.68
N ILE A 138 -0.70 -23.71 -32.27
CA ILE A 138 -1.18 -22.33 -32.31
C ILE A 138 -2.12 -22.05 -31.13
N ILE A 139 -1.81 -20.99 -30.37
CA ILE A 139 -2.65 -20.43 -29.32
C ILE A 139 -3.13 -19.06 -29.78
N GLY A 140 -4.45 -18.86 -29.79
CA GLY A 140 -5.07 -17.56 -30.07
C GLY A 140 -5.54 -16.85 -28.81
N VAL A 141 -5.96 -15.60 -29.00
CA VAL A 141 -6.43 -14.75 -27.92
C VAL A 141 -7.93 -14.50 -27.96
N CYS A 142 -8.45 -14.11 -26.79
CA CYS A 142 -9.75 -13.51 -26.60
C CYS A 142 -9.61 -12.36 -25.58
N LEU A 143 -10.66 -11.56 -25.41
CA LEU A 143 -10.74 -10.55 -24.34
C LEU A 143 -11.85 -10.90 -23.37
N VAL A 144 -11.57 -10.77 -22.08
CA VAL A 144 -12.54 -11.04 -21.01
C VAL A 144 -13.49 -9.86 -20.85
N THR A 145 -14.76 -10.15 -20.55
CA THR A 145 -15.74 -9.11 -20.20
C THR A 145 -15.37 -8.38 -18.91
N ASP A 146 -15.67 -7.09 -18.81
CA ASP A 146 -15.55 -6.34 -17.55
C ASP A 146 -16.78 -6.52 -16.62
N GLY A 147 -17.80 -7.27 -17.07
CA GLY A 147 -19.08 -7.46 -16.38
C GLY A 147 -20.19 -6.49 -16.85
N SER A 148 -19.86 -5.53 -17.72
CA SER A 148 -20.81 -4.62 -18.34
C SER A 148 -21.38 -5.19 -19.64
N PRO A 149 -22.67 -4.95 -19.93
CA PRO A 149 -23.26 -5.21 -21.26
C PRO A 149 -22.53 -4.49 -22.40
N ASP A 150 -21.92 -3.33 -22.13
CA ASP A 150 -21.22 -2.52 -23.15
C ASP A 150 -19.85 -3.11 -23.52
N ASN A 151 -19.25 -3.89 -22.62
CA ASN A 151 -17.97 -4.58 -22.85
C ASN A 151 -18.14 -6.09 -22.57
N PRO A 152 -18.86 -6.81 -23.45
CA PRO A 152 -19.18 -8.23 -23.27
C PRO A 152 -17.97 -9.18 -23.44
N GLY A 153 -16.76 -8.64 -23.61
CA GLY A 153 -15.58 -9.38 -24.03
C GLY A 153 -15.57 -9.65 -25.55
N SER A 154 -14.48 -10.25 -26.02
CA SER A 154 -14.33 -10.66 -27.42
C SER A 154 -14.19 -12.17 -27.50
N PRO A 155 -14.91 -12.86 -28.39
CA PRO A 155 -14.78 -14.31 -28.54
C PRO A 155 -13.44 -14.70 -29.18
N PRO A 156 -12.98 -15.95 -29.02
CA PRO A 156 -11.82 -16.45 -29.74
C PRO A 156 -12.08 -16.55 -31.25
N PRO A 157 -11.01 -16.69 -32.06
CA PRO A 157 -11.15 -16.94 -33.50
C PRO A 157 -12.00 -18.18 -33.77
N PRO A 158 -12.96 -18.14 -34.73
CA PRO A 158 -13.84 -19.27 -35.00
C PRO A 158 -13.08 -20.55 -35.37
N GLY A 159 -13.52 -21.67 -34.79
CA GLY A 159 -12.92 -22.99 -35.04
C GLY A 159 -11.71 -23.31 -34.16
N MET A 160 -11.27 -22.40 -33.29
CA MET A 160 -10.21 -22.69 -32.33
C MET A 160 -10.76 -23.48 -31.12
N PRO A 161 -10.18 -24.65 -30.77
CA PRO A 161 -10.49 -25.38 -29.55
C PRO A 161 -10.23 -24.53 -28.30
N THR A 162 -11.08 -24.69 -27.28
CA THR A 162 -11.02 -23.89 -26.04
C THR A 162 -9.70 -24.04 -25.27
N ASN A 163 -9.04 -25.20 -25.35
CA ASN A 163 -7.73 -25.44 -24.74
C ASN A 163 -6.55 -24.82 -25.51
N ARG A 164 -6.80 -24.14 -26.62
CA ARG A 164 -5.82 -23.36 -27.42
C ARG A 164 -6.15 -21.87 -27.43
N VAL A 165 -6.95 -21.41 -26.47
CA VAL A 165 -7.27 -19.99 -26.28
C VAL A 165 -6.75 -19.56 -24.92
N GLY A 166 -6.14 -18.38 -24.87
CA GLY A 166 -5.89 -17.68 -23.61
C GLY A 166 -6.37 -16.23 -23.69
N PHE A 167 -6.81 -15.67 -22.57
CA PHE A 167 -7.19 -14.26 -22.56
C PHE A 167 -5.96 -13.33 -22.58
N ALA A 168 -6.05 -12.21 -23.29
CA ALA A 168 -4.94 -11.24 -23.44
C ALA A 168 -4.95 -10.12 -22.39
N ASP A 169 -5.93 -10.09 -21.50
CA ASP A 169 -6.09 -9.05 -20.48
C ASP A 169 -4.95 -9.02 -19.45
N PHE A 170 -4.61 -7.81 -18.99
CA PHE A 170 -3.65 -7.56 -17.93
C PHE A 170 -4.30 -6.91 -16.69
N GLY A 171 -3.65 -7.09 -15.53
CA GLY A 171 -3.95 -6.31 -14.33
C GLY A 171 -3.25 -4.95 -14.40
N VAL A 172 -3.98 -3.90 -14.77
CA VAL A 172 -3.42 -2.54 -14.88
C VAL A 172 -3.68 -1.77 -13.58
N ASP A 173 -2.67 -1.07 -13.08
CA ASP A 173 -2.80 -0.24 -11.88
C ASP A 173 -3.44 1.12 -12.18
N PRO A 174 -3.98 1.81 -11.16
CA PRO A 174 -4.35 3.21 -11.29
C PRO A 174 -3.24 4.05 -11.93
N GLY A 175 -3.61 4.90 -12.88
CA GLY A 175 -2.65 5.63 -13.72
C GLY A 175 -2.18 4.88 -14.97
N GLY A 176 -2.71 3.68 -15.24
CA GLY A 176 -2.48 2.95 -16.50
C GLY A 176 -1.15 2.21 -16.55
N ILE A 177 -0.44 2.08 -15.42
CA ILE A 177 0.87 1.45 -15.36
C ILE A 177 0.71 -0.06 -15.15
N LEU A 178 1.26 -0.82 -16.09
CA LEU A 178 1.29 -2.25 -16.06
C LEU A 178 2.39 -2.72 -15.08
N ARG A 179 1.98 -3.27 -13.93
CA ARG A 179 2.89 -3.91 -12.96
C ARG A 179 2.52 -5.37 -12.70
N ARG A 180 1.29 -5.76 -13.04
CA ARG A 180 0.70 -7.05 -12.69
C ARG A 180 0.32 -7.83 -13.93
N ALA A 181 0.58 -9.13 -13.91
CA ALA A 181 0.10 -10.07 -14.91
C ALA A 181 -1.01 -10.92 -14.32
N LEU A 182 -2.07 -11.12 -15.10
CA LEU A 182 -3.10 -12.11 -14.83
C LEU A 182 -2.64 -13.45 -15.40
N LEU A 183 -2.69 -14.51 -14.59
CA LEU A 183 -2.33 -15.87 -14.99
C LEU A 183 -3.56 -16.69 -15.33
N PHE A 184 -4.60 -16.65 -14.50
CA PHE A 184 -5.88 -17.28 -14.76
C PHE A 184 -7.00 -16.58 -13.99
N MET A 185 -8.23 -16.62 -14.49
CA MET A 185 -9.39 -16.04 -13.81
C MET A 185 -10.70 -16.67 -14.25
N LYS A 186 -11.76 -16.43 -13.48
CA LYS A 186 -13.14 -16.63 -13.94
C LYS A 186 -13.66 -15.31 -14.49
N PRO A 187 -14.23 -15.27 -15.71
CA PRO A 187 -14.90 -14.07 -16.22
C PRO A 187 -15.97 -13.58 -15.24
N PRO A 188 -16.12 -12.26 -15.05
CA PRO A 188 -17.22 -11.72 -14.28
C PRO A 188 -18.56 -12.01 -14.99
N THR A 189 -19.63 -12.12 -14.20
CA THR A 189 -20.98 -12.25 -14.76
C THR A 189 -21.41 -10.90 -15.32
N ILE A 190 -21.95 -10.90 -16.54
CA ILE A 190 -22.51 -9.68 -17.15
C ILE A 190 -23.78 -9.29 -16.41
N GLU A 191 -23.84 -8.06 -15.91
CA GLU A 191 -25.01 -7.55 -15.20
C GLU A 191 -26.19 -7.27 -16.15
N GLY A 192 -27.40 -7.66 -15.75
CA GLY A 192 -28.64 -7.40 -16.50
C GLY A 192 -29.08 -8.52 -17.46
N ASN A 193 -30.34 -8.45 -17.91
CA ASN A 193 -30.93 -9.38 -18.89
C ASN A 193 -30.48 -9.06 -20.33
N SER A 194 -29.16 -9.05 -20.55
CA SER A 194 -28.57 -8.65 -21.82
C SER A 194 -28.55 -9.82 -22.81
N SER A 195 -28.93 -9.57 -24.06
CA SER A 195 -28.94 -10.54 -25.18
C SER A 195 -27.53 -10.83 -25.74
N VAL A 196 -26.49 -10.67 -24.92
CA VAL A 196 -25.10 -10.90 -25.31
C VAL A 196 -24.89 -12.38 -25.60
N GLN A 197 -24.33 -12.68 -26.76
CA GLN A 197 -23.99 -14.06 -27.12
C GLN A 197 -22.91 -14.61 -26.18
N LYS A 198 -23.24 -15.72 -25.52
CA LYS A 198 -22.30 -16.41 -24.63
C LYS A 198 -21.15 -17.04 -25.44
N HIS A 199 -19.93 -16.83 -24.99
CA HIS A 199 -18.69 -17.38 -25.52
C HIS A 199 -17.68 -17.64 -24.41
N LEU A 200 -16.52 -18.24 -24.73
CA LEU A 200 -15.53 -18.66 -23.74
C LEU A 200 -15.15 -17.53 -22.76
N CYS A 201 -14.90 -16.32 -23.27
CA CYS A 201 -14.35 -15.21 -22.47
C CYS A 201 -15.40 -14.31 -21.79
N ASN A 202 -16.66 -14.73 -21.80
CA ASN A 202 -17.74 -14.16 -20.97
C ASN A 202 -18.52 -15.25 -20.20
N ASP A 203 -17.96 -16.47 -20.12
CA ASP A 203 -18.56 -17.57 -19.38
C ASP A 203 -17.99 -17.65 -17.96
N SER A 204 -18.77 -17.16 -16.99
CA SER A 204 -18.40 -17.19 -15.57
C SER A 204 -18.32 -18.60 -14.95
N SER A 205 -18.76 -19.65 -15.67
CA SER A 205 -18.65 -21.04 -15.22
C SER A 205 -17.26 -21.67 -15.41
N GLN A 206 -16.43 -21.08 -16.27
CA GLN A 206 -15.13 -21.63 -16.66
C GLN A 206 -13.97 -20.85 -16.04
N VAL A 207 -12.90 -21.56 -15.68
CA VAL A 207 -11.61 -20.92 -15.37
C VAL A 207 -10.84 -20.79 -16.68
N LEU A 208 -10.45 -19.58 -17.02
CA LEU A 208 -9.66 -19.28 -18.20
C LEU A 208 -8.21 -19.07 -17.80
N PHE A 209 -7.29 -19.55 -18.64
CA PHE A 209 -5.88 -19.24 -18.52
C PHE A 209 -5.56 -18.06 -19.43
N SER A 210 -4.63 -17.23 -18.98
CA SER A 210 -4.12 -16.12 -19.79
C SER A 210 -3.30 -16.65 -20.98
N PHE A 211 -3.21 -15.83 -22.01
CA PHE A 211 -2.40 -16.11 -23.20
C PHE A 211 -0.93 -16.41 -22.85
N ASN A 212 -0.33 -15.59 -21.99
CA ASN A 212 1.06 -15.78 -21.55
C ASN A 212 1.26 -17.10 -20.77
N LEU A 213 0.31 -17.48 -19.90
CA LEU A 213 0.39 -18.73 -19.16
C LEU A 213 0.23 -19.93 -20.10
N GLN A 214 -0.73 -19.88 -21.02
CA GLN A 214 -0.95 -20.93 -22.02
C GLN A 214 0.32 -21.21 -22.83
N LEU A 215 1.00 -20.17 -23.32
CA LEU A 215 2.25 -20.32 -24.05
C LEU A 215 3.35 -20.98 -23.20
N ALA A 216 3.53 -20.50 -21.97
CA ALA A 216 4.52 -21.06 -21.05
C ALA A 216 4.22 -22.53 -20.72
N LEU A 217 2.97 -22.86 -20.43
CA LEU A 217 2.55 -24.23 -20.12
C LEU A 217 2.75 -25.19 -21.30
N ARG A 218 2.42 -24.76 -22.53
CA ARG A 218 2.65 -25.60 -23.72
C ARG A 218 4.12 -25.88 -23.96
N TYR A 219 4.98 -24.88 -23.77
CA TYR A 219 6.43 -25.07 -23.86
C TYR A 219 6.96 -26.01 -22.77
N LEU A 220 6.55 -25.79 -21.52
CA LEU A 220 6.96 -26.60 -20.36
C LEU A 220 6.44 -28.03 -20.42
N GLN A 221 5.28 -28.27 -21.06
CA GLN A 221 4.76 -29.61 -21.29
C GLN A 221 5.72 -30.46 -22.15
N GLY A 222 6.38 -29.85 -23.14
CA GLY A 222 7.45 -30.49 -23.92
C GLY A 222 8.64 -30.92 -23.06
N GLN A 223 8.87 -30.22 -21.94
CA GLN A 223 9.87 -30.53 -20.92
C GLN A 223 9.33 -31.44 -19.80
N LYS A 224 8.12 -32.01 -19.97
CA LYS A 224 7.44 -32.88 -18.99
C LYS A 224 7.14 -32.18 -17.66
N ILE A 225 6.96 -30.86 -17.67
CA ILE A 225 6.57 -30.06 -16.52
C ILE A 225 5.10 -29.68 -16.68
N SER A 226 4.27 -30.13 -15.74
CA SER A 226 2.83 -29.86 -15.71
C SER A 226 2.44 -28.99 -14.51
N PRO A 227 1.40 -28.15 -14.63
CA PRO A 227 0.92 -27.33 -13.53
C PRO A 227 0.24 -28.18 -12.46
N LYS A 228 0.46 -27.80 -11.20
CA LYS A 228 -0.23 -28.36 -10.03
C LYS A 228 -0.79 -27.23 -9.20
N LEU A 229 -2.07 -27.29 -8.89
CA LEU A 229 -2.69 -26.37 -7.94
C LEU A 229 -2.64 -27.02 -6.55
N ALA A 230 -1.97 -26.36 -5.61
CA ALA A 230 -1.91 -26.82 -4.23
C ALA A 230 -3.21 -26.48 -3.47
N PRO A 231 -3.48 -27.11 -2.30
CA PRO A 231 -4.69 -26.86 -1.52
C PRO A 231 -4.85 -25.40 -1.05
N ASP A 232 -3.74 -24.69 -0.88
CA ASP A 232 -3.68 -23.26 -0.57
C ASP A 232 -3.91 -22.35 -1.81
N GLN A 233 -4.36 -22.94 -2.91
CA GLN A 233 -4.57 -22.31 -4.22
C GLN A 233 -3.28 -21.79 -4.88
N SER A 234 -2.09 -22.14 -4.37
CA SER A 234 -0.84 -21.75 -5.03
C SER A 234 -0.56 -22.57 -6.28
N LEU A 235 -0.12 -21.91 -7.36
CA LEU A 235 0.21 -22.55 -8.62
C LEU A 235 1.68 -22.99 -8.62
N TRP A 236 1.91 -24.29 -8.77
CA TRP A 236 3.23 -24.90 -8.84
C TRP A 236 3.54 -25.38 -10.25
N LEU A 237 4.72 -25.03 -10.74
CA LEU A 237 5.30 -25.51 -12.00
C LEU A 237 6.62 -26.21 -11.68
N GLY A 238 6.59 -27.54 -11.66
CA GLY A 238 7.73 -28.34 -11.21
C GLY A 238 8.04 -28.09 -9.73
N LYS A 239 9.14 -27.41 -9.44
CA LYS A 239 9.56 -27.02 -8.07
C LYS A 239 9.29 -25.55 -7.76
N THR A 240 8.86 -24.78 -8.74
CA THR A 240 8.69 -23.33 -8.62
C THR A 240 7.25 -23.00 -8.25
N GLN A 241 7.07 -22.26 -7.16
CA GLN A 241 5.79 -21.69 -6.76
C GLN A 241 5.61 -20.31 -7.40
N LEU A 242 4.55 -20.11 -8.17
CA LEU A 242 4.15 -18.80 -8.66
C LEU A 242 3.28 -18.15 -7.58
N LYS A 243 3.85 -17.38 -6.66
CA LYS A 243 3.08 -16.79 -5.54
C LYS A 243 2.05 -15.77 -6.05
N GLN A 244 0.79 -15.94 -5.66
CA GLN A 244 -0.28 -14.98 -5.93
C GLN A 244 -0.01 -13.66 -5.20
N LEU A 245 -0.26 -12.53 -5.88
CA LEU A 245 -0.27 -11.20 -5.30
C LEU A 245 -1.55 -10.99 -4.48
N ALA A 246 -1.39 -10.73 -3.18
CA ALA A 246 -2.49 -10.33 -2.31
C ALA A 246 -2.76 -8.82 -2.39
N SER A 247 -3.97 -8.39 -2.01
CA SER A 247 -4.40 -6.98 -2.08
C SER A 247 -3.54 -5.99 -1.30
N ASN A 248 -2.75 -6.47 -0.32
CA ASN A 248 -1.95 -5.64 0.59
C ASN A 248 -0.44 -5.98 0.56
N ASP A 249 -0.01 -6.77 -0.42
CA ASP A 249 1.39 -7.17 -0.56
C ASP A 249 2.28 -5.98 -0.96
N GLY A 250 3.44 -5.86 -0.30
CA GLY A 250 4.39 -4.78 -0.56
C GLY A 250 3.77 -3.39 -0.39
N GLY A 251 3.87 -2.54 -1.41
CA GLY A 251 3.34 -1.18 -1.39
C GLY A 251 1.83 -1.07 -1.63
N TYR A 252 1.16 -2.12 -2.09
CA TYR A 252 -0.26 -2.06 -2.46
C TYR A 252 -1.19 -1.96 -1.27
N ARG A 253 -2.33 -1.29 -1.47
CA ARG A 253 -3.43 -1.27 -0.51
C ARG A 253 -4.78 -1.38 -1.21
N ASN A 254 -5.52 -2.45 -0.91
CA ASN A 254 -6.77 -2.80 -1.58
C ASN A 254 -6.63 -2.96 -3.10
N ALA A 255 -5.49 -3.52 -3.56
CA ALA A 255 -5.32 -3.82 -4.99
C ALA A 255 -6.38 -4.82 -5.47
N ASP A 256 -6.82 -4.65 -6.72
CA ASP A 256 -7.74 -5.57 -7.39
C ASP A 256 -7.13 -6.98 -7.41
N ALA A 257 -7.67 -7.88 -6.60
CA ALA A 257 -7.22 -9.26 -6.48
C ALA A 257 -8.09 -10.25 -7.26
N ARG A 258 -8.86 -9.78 -8.26
CA ARG A 258 -9.62 -10.68 -9.14
C ARG A 258 -8.68 -11.56 -9.95
N GLY A 259 -8.95 -12.85 -9.96
CA GLY A 259 -8.11 -13.85 -10.62
C GLY A 259 -6.77 -14.06 -9.92
N TYR A 260 -5.93 -14.87 -10.55
CA TYR A 260 -4.59 -15.17 -10.08
C TYR A 260 -3.60 -14.20 -10.69
N GLN A 261 -3.11 -13.26 -9.89
CA GLN A 261 -2.20 -12.22 -10.35
C GLN A 261 -0.80 -12.41 -9.76
N ILE A 262 0.21 -12.01 -10.52
CA ILE A 262 1.60 -11.93 -10.08
C ILE A 262 2.20 -10.58 -10.48
N LEU A 263 3.26 -10.13 -9.79
CA LEU A 263 4.04 -9.00 -10.28
C LEU A 263 4.91 -9.38 -11.45
N ILE A 264 4.99 -8.46 -12.42
CA ILE A 264 5.85 -8.59 -13.58
C ILE A 264 7.28 -8.25 -13.17
N ASN A 265 8.12 -9.27 -13.17
CA ASN A 265 9.55 -9.15 -13.03
C ASN A 265 10.18 -8.91 -14.41
N TYR A 266 10.08 -7.67 -14.89
CA TYR A 266 10.59 -7.24 -16.20
C TYR A 266 12.04 -7.69 -16.42
N ARG A 267 12.30 -8.32 -17.57
CA ARG A 267 13.63 -8.77 -18.01
C ARG A 267 14.45 -7.61 -18.55
N SER A 268 13.84 -6.80 -19.40
CA SER A 268 14.46 -5.66 -20.07
C SER A 268 13.41 -4.63 -20.46
N ARG A 269 13.84 -3.43 -20.87
CA ARG A 269 12.92 -2.37 -21.27
C ARG A 269 12.29 -2.61 -22.64
N LEU A 270 13.09 -3.01 -23.61
CA LEU A 270 12.66 -3.12 -25.02
C LEU A 270 13.01 -4.47 -25.64
N GLN A 271 14.13 -5.09 -25.26
CA GLN A 271 14.66 -6.29 -25.91
C GLN A 271 14.45 -7.53 -25.05
N VAL A 272 13.19 -7.94 -24.85
CA VAL A 272 12.87 -9.16 -24.06
C VAL A 272 13.26 -10.43 -24.81
N ALA A 273 13.20 -10.39 -26.13
CA ALA A 273 13.48 -11.48 -27.05
C ALA A 273 14.02 -10.90 -28.37
N ASN A 274 14.57 -11.77 -29.22
CA ASN A 274 14.85 -11.38 -30.61
C ASN A 274 13.54 -11.01 -31.31
N GLN A 275 13.59 -9.98 -32.17
CA GLN A 275 12.41 -9.48 -32.87
C GLN A 275 12.65 -9.44 -34.38
N VAL A 276 11.69 -9.96 -35.14
CA VAL A 276 11.61 -9.88 -36.60
C VAL A 276 10.29 -9.25 -37.01
N ARG A 277 10.19 -8.77 -38.25
CA ARG A 277 8.95 -8.20 -38.78
C ARG A 277 8.10 -9.27 -39.47
N ILE A 278 6.80 -9.05 -39.56
CA ILE A 278 5.94 -9.94 -40.36
C ILE A 278 6.34 -9.97 -41.85
N THR A 279 6.88 -8.87 -42.38
CA THR A 279 7.33 -8.84 -43.78
C THR A 279 8.57 -9.71 -44.01
N ASP A 280 9.45 -9.83 -43.02
CA ASP A 280 10.60 -10.76 -43.08
C ASP A 280 10.12 -12.22 -43.10
N VAL A 281 9.07 -12.54 -42.34
CA VAL A 281 8.44 -13.88 -42.36
C VAL A 281 7.83 -14.17 -43.73
N LEU A 282 7.02 -13.26 -44.26
CA LEU A 282 6.39 -13.40 -45.57
C LEU A 282 7.42 -13.60 -46.69
N GLU A 283 8.52 -12.84 -46.64
CA GLU A 283 9.61 -12.89 -47.61
C GLU A 283 10.59 -14.07 -47.40
N GLY A 284 10.41 -14.88 -46.35
CA GLY A 284 11.28 -16.02 -46.06
C GLY A 284 12.70 -15.62 -45.62
N LYS A 285 12.86 -14.44 -45.01
CA LYS A 285 14.15 -13.89 -44.55
C LYS A 285 14.50 -14.22 -43.10
N VAL A 286 13.61 -14.89 -42.38
CA VAL A 286 13.81 -15.25 -40.97
C VAL A 286 14.70 -16.49 -40.90
N ASP A 287 15.76 -16.42 -40.08
CA ASP A 287 16.60 -17.58 -39.77
C ASP A 287 15.76 -18.66 -39.06
N PRO A 288 15.66 -19.89 -39.61
CA PRO A 288 14.92 -20.99 -38.99
C PRO A 288 15.37 -21.31 -37.56
N ASN A 289 16.62 -21.04 -37.19
CA ASN A 289 17.13 -21.26 -35.83
C ASN A 289 16.48 -20.34 -34.78
N LEU A 290 15.95 -19.19 -35.21
CA LEU A 290 15.19 -18.29 -34.35
C LEU A 290 13.77 -18.80 -34.07
N VAL A 291 13.27 -19.75 -34.87
CA VAL A 291 11.89 -20.25 -34.79
C VAL A 291 11.85 -21.66 -34.20
N LYS A 292 12.77 -22.53 -34.62
CA LYS A 292 12.78 -23.94 -34.25
C LYS A 292 12.87 -24.16 -32.74
N ASP A 293 11.95 -24.95 -32.20
CA ASP A 293 11.84 -25.27 -30.78
C ASP A 293 11.67 -24.03 -29.87
N LYS A 294 11.25 -22.88 -30.43
CA LYS A 294 11.00 -21.62 -29.71
C LYS A 294 9.52 -21.33 -29.53
N ILE A 295 9.20 -20.46 -28.58
CA ILE A 295 7.89 -19.81 -28.48
C ILE A 295 7.91 -18.61 -29.42
N VAL A 296 7.05 -18.62 -30.43
CA VAL A 296 6.90 -17.50 -31.37
C VAL A 296 5.69 -16.67 -30.99
N LEU A 297 5.86 -15.40 -30.72
CA LEU A 297 4.82 -14.46 -30.30
C LEU A 297 4.56 -13.47 -31.43
N ILE A 298 3.36 -13.49 -32.01
CA ILE A 298 2.96 -12.63 -33.13
C ILE A 298 1.96 -11.60 -32.60
N GLY A 299 2.24 -10.31 -32.79
CA GLY A 299 1.36 -9.25 -32.32
C GLY A 299 1.74 -7.88 -32.84
N TYR A 300 0.90 -6.89 -32.57
CA TYR A 300 1.14 -5.52 -33.01
C TYR A 300 2.20 -4.82 -32.15
N THR A 301 3.07 -4.07 -32.81
CA THR A 301 4.10 -3.24 -32.17
C THR A 301 4.10 -1.80 -32.70
N THR A 302 3.05 -1.44 -33.43
CA THR A 302 2.79 -0.08 -33.92
C THR A 302 1.87 0.68 -32.98
N GLU A 303 2.01 2.00 -32.97
CA GLU A 303 1.13 2.91 -32.21
C GLU A 303 -0.30 2.96 -32.79
N THR A 304 -0.48 2.61 -34.06
CA THR A 304 -1.77 2.65 -34.78
C THR A 304 -2.85 1.79 -34.13
N VAL A 305 -2.49 0.67 -33.48
CA VAL A 305 -3.45 -0.30 -32.90
C VAL A 305 -3.84 0.06 -31.46
N LYS A 306 -3.08 0.95 -30.81
CA LYS A 306 -3.24 1.33 -29.40
C LYS A 306 -3.21 0.17 -28.40
N ASP A 307 -2.57 -0.95 -28.74
CA ASP A 307 -2.23 -2.02 -27.79
C ASP A 307 -0.90 -1.70 -27.09
N LEU A 308 -0.94 -0.63 -26.29
CA LEU A 308 0.22 0.03 -25.70
C LEU A 308 -0.01 0.30 -24.22
N PHE A 309 0.95 -0.10 -23.39
CA PHE A 309 0.87 0.06 -21.93
C PHE A 309 1.94 1.01 -21.42
N TYR A 310 1.57 1.84 -20.43
CA TYR A 310 2.58 2.42 -19.56
C TYR A 310 3.17 1.31 -18.69
N THR A 311 4.46 1.39 -18.42
CA THR A 311 5.19 0.44 -17.58
C THR A 311 6.06 1.22 -16.60
N PRO A 312 6.68 0.57 -15.62
CA PRO A 312 7.67 1.22 -14.76
C PRO A 312 8.77 1.97 -15.53
N TYR A 313 9.06 1.63 -16.79
CA TYR A 313 10.07 2.34 -17.59
C TYR A 313 9.59 3.67 -18.17
N SER A 314 8.28 3.90 -18.26
CA SER A 314 7.69 5.07 -18.95
C SER A 314 8.04 6.41 -18.30
N GLY A 315 8.14 6.47 -16.97
CA GLY A 315 8.25 7.72 -16.20
C GLY A 315 9.54 8.54 -16.43
N ARG A 316 10.53 8.03 -17.15
CA ARG A 316 11.80 8.72 -17.43
C ARG A 316 12.11 8.88 -18.92
N GLN A 317 11.20 8.45 -19.80
CA GLN A 317 11.45 8.43 -21.24
C GLN A 317 10.75 9.60 -21.94
N GLN A 318 11.50 10.36 -22.74
CA GLN A 318 10.93 11.36 -23.65
C GLN A 318 10.47 10.75 -24.99
N LYS A 319 10.96 9.55 -25.34
CA LYS A 319 10.61 8.79 -26.56
C LYS A 319 10.38 7.31 -26.21
N ASN A 320 9.44 6.66 -26.89
CA ASN A 320 9.01 5.27 -26.63
C ASN A 320 8.57 5.04 -25.17
N GLN A 321 7.62 5.85 -24.70
CA GLN A 321 7.05 5.71 -23.35
C GLN A 321 6.21 4.44 -23.18
N PHE A 322 5.85 3.78 -24.28
CA PHE A 322 4.90 2.68 -24.27
C PHE A 322 5.58 1.35 -24.57
N MET A 323 5.11 0.30 -23.91
CA MET A 323 5.44 -1.08 -24.24
C MET A 323 4.26 -1.72 -25.01
N PRO A 324 4.48 -2.32 -26.18
CA PRO A 324 3.45 -3.08 -26.87
C PRO A 324 2.93 -4.27 -26.06
N GLY A 325 1.63 -4.58 -26.17
CA GLY A 325 1.00 -5.68 -25.44
C GLY A 325 1.69 -7.02 -25.64
N ILE A 326 2.05 -7.35 -26.89
CA ILE A 326 2.80 -8.57 -27.20
C ILE A 326 4.20 -8.63 -26.54
N VAL A 327 4.85 -7.48 -26.37
CA VAL A 327 6.13 -7.38 -25.65
C VAL A 327 5.89 -7.62 -24.17
N ALA A 328 4.82 -7.06 -23.59
CA ALA A 328 4.44 -7.32 -22.21
C ALA A 328 4.10 -8.80 -21.96
N HIS A 329 3.38 -9.47 -22.88
CA HIS A 329 3.15 -10.90 -22.81
C HIS A 329 4.45 -11.69 -22.83
N ALA A 330 5.40 -11.33 -23.70
CA ALA A 330 6.71 -11.97 -23.74
C ALA A 330 7.51 -11.77 -22.44
N GLN A 331 7.38 -10.65 -21.74
CA GLN A 331 7.98 -10.45 -20.40
C GLN A 331 7.46 -11.47 -19.40
N VAL A 332 6.14 -11.71 -19.39
CA VAL A 332 5.51 -12.66 -18.48
C VAL A 332 5.88 -14.10 -18.84
N VAL A 333 5.86 -14.47 -20.13
CA VAL A 333 6.31 -15.80 -20.58
C VAL A 333 7.77 -16.02 -20.18
N SER A 334 8.65 -15.07 -20.46
CA SER A 334 10.07 -15.14 -20.10
C SER A 334 10.27 -15.27 -18.59
N GLN A 335 9.51 -14.52 -17.79
CA GLN A 335 9.52 -14.62 -16.33
C GLN A 335 9.15 -16.03 -15.86
N ILE A 336 8.06 -16.60 -16.36
CA ILE A 336 7.61 -17.95 -15.98
C ILE A 336 8.66 -18.99 -16.36
N LEU A 337 9.15 -18.97 -17.62
CA LEU A 337 10.16 -19.93 -18.07
C LEU A 337 11.46 -19.81 -17.27
N SER A 338 11.93 -18.58 -17.01
CA SER A 338 13.16 -18.36 -16.26
C SER A 338 13.04 -18.78 -14.81
N ALA A 339 11.87 -18.59 -14.20
CA ALA A 339 11.62 -19.04 -12.83
C ALA A 339 11.56 -20.57 -12.71
N VAL A 340 11.04 -21.25 -13.74
CA VAL A 340 10.88 -22.72 -13.74
C VAL A 340 12.15 -23.45 -14.17
N LEU A 341 12.85 -22.95 -15.20
CA LEU A 341 13.98 -23.62 -15.83
C LEU A 341 15.34 -23.11 -15.32
N ASP A 342 15.43 -21.82 -14.99
CA ASP A 342 16.70 -21.15 -14.65
C ASP A 342 16.79 -20.73 -13.17
N ASN A 343 15.78 -21.07 -12.36
CA ASN A 343 15.63 -20.65 -10.96
C ASN A 343 15.67 -19.12 -10.75
N ARG A 344 15.22 -18.34 -11.74
CA ARG A 344 15.09 -16.88 -11.59
C ARG A 344 14.13 -16.54 -10.44
N PRO A 345 14.52 -15.68 -9.48
CA PRO A 345 13.67 -15.35 -8.34
C PRO A 345 12.32 -14.78 -8.75
N MET A 346 11.26 -15.28 -8.09
CA MET A 346 9.93 -14.70 -8.13
C MET A 346 9.77 -13.65 -7.05
N PHE A 347 8.82 -12.72 -7.24
CA PHE A 347 8.56 -11.72 -6.22
C PHE A 347 8.03 -12.35 -4.93
N TRP A 348 8.62 -11.93 -3.80
CA TRP A 348 8.17 -12.28 -2.47
C TRP A 348 8.01 -11.01 -1.62
N PHE A 349 7.22 -11.13 -0.55
CA PHE A 349 6.78 -10.02 0.28
C PHE A 349 6.92 -10.39 1.76
N TRP A 350 7.16 -9.39 2.60
CA TRP A 350 7.15 -9.59 4.05
C TRP A 350 5.73 -9.68 4.60
N PRO A 351 5.53 -10.47 5.68
CA PRO A 351 4.30 -10.38 6.44
C PRO A 351 4.21 -9.01 7.12
N GLU A 352 2.98 -8.56 7.38
CA GLU A 352 2.70 -7.21 7.90
C GLU A 352 3.43 -6.90 9.22
N TRP A 353 3.57 -7.88 10.12
CA TRP A 353 4.31 -7.70 11.38
C TRP A 353 5.80 -7.38 11.16
N ALA A 354 6.43 -7.94 10.13
CA ALA A 354 7.83 -7.70 9.83
C ALA A 354 8.01 -6.29 9.26
N GLU A 355 7.05 -5.82 8.45
CA GLU A 355 7.03 -4.44 7.96
C GLU A 355 6.79 -3.43 9.10
N ILE A 356 5.95 -3.76 10.09
CA ILE A 356 5.77 -2.93 11.30
C ILE A 356 7.09 -2.80 12.06
N LEU A 357 7.81 -3.92 12.28
CA LEU A 357 9.12 -3.90 12.94
C LEU A 357 10.14 -3.10 12.13
N TRP A 358 10.10 -3.19 10.80
CA TRP A 358 10.95 -2.42 9.91
C TRP A 358 10.72 -0.92 10.05
N ILE A 359 9.46 -0.46 9.98
CA ILE A 359 9.09 0.95 10.16
C ILE A 359 9.46 1.42 11.58
N SER A 360 9.15 0.61 12.60
CA SER A 360 9.46 0.91 14.01
C SER A 360 10.96 1.05 14.24
N GLY A 361 11.77 0.16 13.64
CA GLY A 361 13.23 0.19 13.75
C GLY A 361 13.82 1.49 13.22
N TRP A 362 13.42 1.90 12.01
CA TRP A 362 13.86 3.17 11.41
C TRP A 362 13.37 4.40 12.19
N SER A 363 12.17 4.33 12.76
CA SER A 363 11.62 5.36 13.66
C SER A 363 12.50 5.54 14.92
N ILE A 364 12.85 4.43 15.60
CA ILE A 364 13.70 4.44 16.80
C ILE A 364 15.10 4.96 16.47
N VAL A 365 15.68 4.54 15.35
CA VAL A 365 16.98 5.03 14.87
C VAL A 365 16.93 6.56 14.68
N GLY A 366 15.91 7.07 13.98
CA GLY A 366 15.74 8.50 13.74
C GLY A 366 15.61 9.30 15.03
N GLY A 367 14.78 8.86 15.98
CA GLY A 367 14.61 9.53 17.27
C GLY A 367 15.85 9.46 18.17
N THR A 368 16.56 8.34 18.17
CA THR A 368 17.78 8.15 18.98
C THR A 368 18.92 9.05 18.47
N LEU A 369 19.08 9.20 17.17
CA LEU A 369 20.10 10.08 16.60
C LEU A 369 19.80 11.55 16.84
N ALA A 370 18.53 11.95 16.66
CA ALA A 370 18.08 13.31 16.92
C ALA A 370 18.29 13.72 18.39
N SER A 371 18.08 12.81 19.35
CA SER A 371 18.30 13.08 20.78
C SER A 371 19.77 13.07 21.21
N ARG A 372 20.65 12.39 20.46
CA ARG A 372 22.08 12.29 20.78
C ARG A 372 22.94 13.36 20.12
N MET A 373 22.52 13.87 18.95
CA MET A 373 23.32 14.79 18.15
C MET A 373 22.79 16.22 18.23
N ALA A 374 23.52 17.09 18.92
CA ALA A 374 23.14 18.50 19.08
C ALA A 374 23.46 19.39 17.87
N HIS A 375 24.38 18.96 16.98
CA HIS A 375 24.87 19.78 15.86
C HIS A 375 24.03 19.54 14.59
N PRO A 376 23.31 20.55 14.06
CA PRO A 376 22.34 20.36 12.98
C PRO A 376 22.97 19.84 11.68
N ALA A 377 24.13 20.37 11.28
CA ALA A 377 24.80 19.91 10.06
C ALA A 377 25.19 18.42 10.11
N LYS A 378 25.75 17.95 11.24
CA LYS A 378 26.12 16.54 11.43
C LYS A 378 24.88 15.65 11.42
N LEU A 379 23.78 16.12 12.01
CA LEU A 379 22.51 15.43 12.03
C LEU A 379 21.94 15.29 10.60
N THR A 380 21.93 16.36 9.81
CA THR A 380 21.46 16.33 8.41
C THR A 380 22.28 15.37 7.55
N VAL A 381 23.61 15.41 7.64
CA VAL A 381 24.49 14.48 6.89
C VAL A 381 24.23 13.04 7.31
N THR A 382 24.06 12.77 8.61
CA THR A 382 23.77 11.43 9.12
C THR A 382 22.42 10.93 8.64
N PHE A 383 21.37 11.77 8.66
CA PHE A 383 20.05 11.41 8.12
C PHE A 383 20.11 11.11 6.63
N ALA A 384 20.83 11.91 5.84
CA ALA A 384 20.99 11.66 4.41
C ALA A 384 21.71 10.32 4.14
N ALA A 385 22.77 10.02 4.90
CA ALA A 385 23.48 8.75 4.80
C ALA A 385 22.57 7.55 5.16
N LEU A 386 21.77 7.66 6.22
CA LEU A 386 20.83 6.61 6.64
C LEU A 386 19.67 6.43 5.68
N LEU A 387 19.15 7.50 5.12
CA LEU A 387 18.12 7.44 4.08
C LEU A 387 18.65 6.72 2.85
N SER A 388 19.87 7.07 2.41
CA SER A 388 20.55 6.36 1.33
C SER A 388 20.77 4.89 1.66
N GLY A 389 21.18 4.57 2.90
CA GLY A 389 21.29 3.20 3.39
C GLY A 389 19.97 2.43 3.38
N CYS A 390 18.87 3.05 3.81
CA CYS A 390 17.52 2.47 3.77
C CYS A 390 17.11 2.14 2.33
N CYS A 391 17.29 3.09 1.40
CA CYS A 391 17.02 2.87 -0.01
C CYS A 391 17.91 1.79 -0.62
N ALA A 392 19.19 1.75 -0.24
CA ALA A 392 20.14 0.74 -0.72
C ALA A 392 19.80 -0.67 -0.20
N ILE A 393 19.39 -0.80 1.07
CA ILE A 393 18.93 -2.07 1.64
C ILE A 393 17.65 -2.53 0.94
N GLY A 394 16.68 -1.63 0.76
CA GLY A 394 15.45 -1.92 0.03
C GLY A 394 15.72 -2.38 -1.40
N PHE A 395 16.61 -1.68 -2.12
CA PHE A 395 17.02 -2.05 -3.47
C PHE A 395 17.78 -3.38 -3.50
N GLY A 396 18.65 -3.66 -2.52
CA GLY A 396 19.34 -4.94 -2.39
C GLY A 396 18.37 -6.11 -2.21
N ILE A 397 17.36 -5.95 -1.36
CA ILE A 397 16.27 -6.93 -1.19
C ILE A 397 15.50 -7.10 -2.52
N PHE A 398 15.26 -6.00 -3.23
CA PHE A 398 14.59 -5.99 -4.53
C PHE A 398 15.34 -6.76 -5.62
N LEU A 399 16.67 -6.69 -5.65
CA LEU A 399 17.49 -7.50 -6.55
C LEU A 399 17.38 -9.01 -6.26
N LEU A 400 17.03 -9.38 -5.02
CA LEU A 400 16.77 -10.76 -4.60
C LEU A 400 15.29 -11.18 -4.78
N GLY A 401 14.49 -10.37 -5.48
CA GLY A 401 13.06 -10.61 -5.69
C GLY A 401 12.18 -10.21 -4.51
N GLY A 402 12.71 -9.60 -3.45
CA GLY A 402 11.88 -9.12 -2.34
C GLY A 402 11.37 -7.72 -2.58
N TRP A 403 10.06 -7.50 -2.53
CA TRP A 403 9.54 -6.14 -2.48
C TRP A 403 9.06 -5.79 -1.08
N VAL A 404 9.79 -4.87 -0.45
CA VAL A 404 9.51 -4.36 0.90
C VAL A 404 9.30 -2.84 0.85
N PRO A 405 8.48 -2.26 1.75
CA PRO A 405 8.26 -0.82 1.81
C PRO A 405 9.56 -0.05 2.04
N VAL A 406 9.76 1.02 1.27
CA VAL A 406 10.94 1.91 1.36
C VAL A 406 10.53 3.32 1.77
N ALA A 407 9.37 3.79 1.30
CA ALA A 407 8.92 5.15 1.61
C ALA A 407 8.47 5.28 3.08
N ALA A 408 7.71 4.33 3.61
CA ALA A 408 7.23 4.40 5.00
C ALA A 408 8.38 4.41 6.04
N PRO A 409 9.40 3.55 5.96
CA PRO A 409 10.55 3.62 6.87
C PRO A 409 11.40 4.88 6.70
N ALA A 410 11.57 5.37 5.48
CA ALA A 410 12.23 6.65 5.20
C ALA A 410 11.48 7.83 5.87
N LEU A 411 10.15 7.85 5.76
CA LEU A 411 9.32 8.84 6.44
C LEU A 411 9.39 8.67 7.97
N ALA A 412 9.43 7.44 8.48
CA ALA A 412 9.55 7.18 9.91
C ALA A 412 10.84 7.77 10.49
N LEU A 413 11.96 7.56 9.81
CA LEU A 413 13.27 8.15 10.15
C LEU A 413 13.17 9.69 10.24
N ILE A 414 12.60 10.33 9.21
CA ILE A 414 12.52 11.79 9.10
C ILE A 414 11.53 12.38 10.12
N LEU A 415 10.32 11.83 10.22
CA LEU A 415 9.25 12.34 11.07
C LEU A 415 9.59 12.20 12.55
N THR A 416 10.11 11.05 12.97
CA THR A 416 10.52 10.86 14.37
C THR A 416 11.70 11.74 14.72
N GLY A 417 12.71 11.83 13.85
CA GLY A 417 13.85 12.72 14.04
C GLY A 417 13.43 14.19 14.19
N GLY A 418 12.60 14.67 13.25
CA GLY A 418 12.06 16.03 13.27
C GLY A 418 11.20 16.32 14.49
N SER A 419 10.40 15.35 14.95
CA SER A 419 9.58 15.48 16.16
C SER A 419 10.43 15.68 17.41
N ILE A 420 11.52 14.90 17.55
CA ILE A 420 12.44 15.02 18.68
C ILE A 420 13.19 16.36 18.66
N VAL A 421 13.74 16.76 17.50
CA VAL A 421 14.43 18.06 17.37
C VAL A 421 13.47 19.21 17.71
N SER A 422 12.22 19.13 17.26
CA SER A 422 11.20 20.14 17.56
C SER A 422 10.89 20.18 19.05
N ALA A 423 10.61 19.04 19.68
CA ALA A 423 10.34 18.96 21.10
C ALA A 423 11.50 19.49 21.96
N GLU A 424 12.75 19.17 21.60
CA GLU A 424 13.92 19.73 22.29
C GLU A 424 14.04 21.23 22.13
N ARG A 425 13.81 21.78 20.91
CA ARG A 425 13.84 23.22 20.68
C ARG A 425 12.73 23.94 21.44
N PHE A 426 11.51 23.39 21.46
CA PHE A 426 10.40 23.93 22.24
C PHE A 426 10.71 23.96 23.74
N ASN A 427 11.34 22.91 24.26
CA ASN A 427 11.77 22.85 25.66
C ASN A 427 12.91 23.85 25.97
N LYS A 428 13.92 23.95 25.09
CA LYS A 428 15.06 24.87 25.24
C LYS A 428 14.67 26.35 25.09
N ALA A 429 13.71 26.67 24.22
CA ALA A 429 13.20 28.03 24.00
C ALA A 429 12.24 28.52 25.12
N GLY A 430 12.03 27.73 26.18
CA GLY A 430 11.26 28.16 27.35
C GLY A 430 9.74 28.21 27.16
N TYR A 431 9.23 27.91 25.95
CA TYR A 431 7.78 27.90 25.66
C TYR A 431 7.00 26.91 26.54
N GLY A 432 7.58 25.75 26.87
CA GLY A 432 6.92 24.79 27.78
C GLY A 432 6.69 25.37 29.18
N LYS A 433 7.62 26.20 29.67
CA LYS A 433 7.48 26.91 30.95
C LYS A 433 6.42 28.02 30.83
N ALA A 434 6.46 28.81 29.76
CA ALA A 434 5.48 29.87 29.51
C ALA A 434 4.03 29.34 29.33
N ILE A 435 3.85 28.19 28.66
CA ILE A 435 2.55 27.53 28.51
C ILE A 435 2.10 26.92 29.84
N SER A 436 2.99 26.25 30.59
CA SER A 436 2.65 25.74 31.92
C SER A 436 2.25 26.87 32.88
N ASP A 437 2.95 27.99 32.84
CA ASP A 437 2.66 29.16 33.67
C ASP A 437 1.35 29.83 33.26
N ARG A 438 1.05 29.93 31.94
CA ARG A 438 -0.27 30.37 31.45
C ARG A 438 -1.41 29.43 31.81
N VAL A 439 -1.20 28.12 31.69
CA VAL A 439 -2.20 27.10 32.07
C VAL A 439 -2.45 27.18 33.59
N LYS A 440 -1.41 27.31 34.41
CA LYS A 440 -1.57 27.53 35.86
C LYS A 440 -2.34 28.81 36.19
N GLN A 441 -2.10 29.90 35.45
CA GLN A 441 -2.86 31.14 35.58
C GLN A 441 -4.33 30.98 35.16
N VAL A 442 -4.62 30.26 34.07
CA VAL A 442 -5.99 30.03 33.57
C VAL A 442 -6.77 29.10 34.50
N PHE A 443 -6.14 28.06 35.04
CA PHE A 443 -6.80 27.08 35.91
C PHE A 443 -6.77 27.46 37.40
N LYS A 444 -6.24 28.64 37.78
CA LYS A 444 -6.11 29.10 39.18
C LYS A 444 -5.66 27.99 40.15
N ILE A 445 -4.70 27.16 39.76
CA ILE A 445 -4.08 26.20 40.68
C ILE A 445 -2.99 26.93 41.44
N GLU A 446 -3.40 27.91 42.23
CA GLU A 446 -2.56 28.53 43.24
C GLU A 446 -2.93 27.83 44.54
N ILE A 447 -2.09 26.89 44.98
CA ILE A 447 -2.22 26.31 46.32
C ILE A 447 -1.80 27.43 47.26
N ASP A 448 -2.77 28.23 47.67
CA ASP A 448 -2.63 29.24 48.70
C ASP A 448 -2.26 28.53 50.01
N GLN A 449 -0.96 28.53 50.34
CA GLN A 449 -0.43 27.88 51.54
C GLN A 449 -1.09 28.42 52.81
N ALA A 450 -1.56 29.67 52.81
CA ALA A 450 -2.29 30.24 53.92
C ALA A 450 -3.67 29.58 54.10
N LYS A 451 -4.40 29.32 53.01
CA LYS A 451 -5.67 28.56 53.05
C LYS A 451 -5.48 27.11 53.48
N LYS A 452 -4.37 26.48 53.08
CA LYS A 452 -4.05 25.11 53.49
C LYS A 452 -3.75 25.03 54.98
N GLU A 453 -3.00 25.98 55.53
CA GLU A 453 -2.73 26.06 56.97
C GLU A 453 -3.98 26.39 57.77
N GLN A 454 -4.87 27.25 57.25
CA GLN A 454 -6.16 27.55 57.87
C GLN A 454 -7.10 26.34 57.91
N GLN A 455 -7.21 25.60 56.79
CA GLN A 455 -8.02 24.38 56.72
C GLN A 455 -7.42 23.24 57.56
N VAL A 456 -6.09 23.12 57.62
CA VAL A 456 -5.43 22.13 58.48
C VAL A 456 -5.63 22.48 59.95
N ALA A 457 -5.53 23.77 60.33
CA ALA A 457 -5.80 24.25 61.69
C ALA A 457 -7.25 23.97 62.12
N GLU A 458 -8.23 24.28 61.27
CA GLU A 458 -9.66 24.03 61.50
C GLU A 458 -9.98 22.53 61.65
N ILE A 459 -9.32 21.68 60.85
CA ILE A 459 -9.46 20.22 60.96
C ILE A 459 -8.80 19.68 62.24
N THR A 460 -7.64 20.21 62.64
CA THR A 460 -6.97 19.79 63.89
C THR A 460 -7.66 20.28 65.16
N GLU A 461 -8.39 21.39 65.10
CA GLU A 461 -9.18 21.89 66.24
C GLU A 461 -10.59 21.29 66.33
N SER A 462 -11.05 20.62 65.27
CA SER A 462 -12.35 19.94 65.25
C SER A 462 -12.47 18.90 66.37
N ALA A 463 -13.65 18.84 67.00
CA ALA A 463 -13.94 17.94 68.12
C ALA A 463 -13.66 16.47 67.76
N PHE A 464 -13.89 16.10 66.48
CA PHE A 464 -13.63 14.78 65.92
C PHE A 464 -12.14 14.39 65.94
N PHE A 465 -11.23 15.33 65.65
CA PHE A 465 -9.80 15.05 65.63
C PHE A 465 -9.21 14.91 67.04
N LYS A 466 -9.73 15.68 68.00
CA LYS A 466 -9.42 15.52 69.43
C LYS A 466 -9.92 14.18 69.98
N GLU A 467 -11.10 13.74 69.56
CA GLU A 467 -11.66 12.44 69.93
C GLU A 467 -10.83 11.27 69.39
N LEU A 468 -10.34 11.38 68.15
CA LEU A 468 -9.41 10.42 67.53
C LEU A 468 -8.06 10.34 68.26
N GLN A 469 -7.51 11.48 68.71
CA GLN A 469 -6.29 11.48 69.53
C GLN A 469 -6.53 10.82 70.90
N GLN A 470 -7.62 11.15 71.58
CA GLN A 470 -7.97 10.50 72.85
C GLN A 470 -8.17 8.98 72.71
N LYS A 471 -8.77 8.53 71.61
CA LYS A 471 -8.97 7.10 71.33
C LYS A 471 -7.64 6.39 71.05
N LYS A 472 -6.71 7.04 70.35
CA LYS A 472 -5.34 6.57 70.12
C LYS A 472 -4.55 6.45 71.43
N ASP A 473 -4.65 7.42 72.32
CA ASP A 473 -3.94 7.41 73.59
C ASP A 473 -4.51 6.35 74.57
N LYS A 474 -5.84 6.15 74.59
CA LYS A 474 -6.47 5.03 75.30
C LYS A 474 -6.02 3.65 74.79
N LEU A 475 -5.90 3.50 73.47
CA LEU A 475 -5.37 2.28 72.85
C LEU A 475 -3.88 2.04 73.17
N ARG A 476 -3.10 3.11 73.36
CA ARG A 476 -1.67 3.03 73.68
C ARG A 476 -1.44 2.64 75.14
N ILE A 477 -2.26 3.15 76.05
CA ILE A 477 -2.25 2.79 77.49
C ILE A 477 -2.71 1.33 77.66
N SER A 478 -3.78 0.92 76.98
CA SER A 478 -4.27 -0.47 76.99
C SER A 478 -3.22 -1.49 76.49
N LYS A 479 -2.39 -1.10 75.51
CA LYS A 479 -1.33 -1.95 74.95
C LYS A 479 -0.06 -1.99 75.82
N GLN A 480 0.14 -1.01 76.71
CA GLN A 480 1.24 -1.00 77.67
C GLN A 480 0.91 -1.85 78.91
N GLU A 481 -0.35 -1.87 79.35
CA GLU A 481 -0.79 -2.71 80.48
C GLU A 481 -0.83 -4.22 80.16
N THR A 482 -0.95 -4.61 78.89
CA THR A 482 -0.91 -6.04 78.50
C THR A 482 0.52 -6.60 78.36
N SER A 483 1.56 -5.79 78.50
CA SER A 483 2.96 -6.22 78.30
C SER A 483 3.74 -6.46 79.61
N GLU A 484 3.09 -6.35 80.78
CA GLU A 484 3.76 -6.42 82.09
C GLU A 484 3.05 -7.39 83.06
N LYS A 485 2.87 -8.66 82.64
CA LYS A 485 2.58 -9.89 83.41
C LYS A 485 2.40 -11.03 82.38
N ALA A 486 3.09 -12.17 82.35
CA ALA A 486 4.02 -12.90 83.21
C ALA A 486 4.83 -13.90 82.32
N PRO A 487 5.87 -14.59 82.85
CA PRO A 487 6.98 -15.19 82.09
C PRO A 487 6.98 -16.75 81.95
N SER A 488 7.75 -17.21 80.94
CA SER A 488 8.59 -18.44 80.79
C SER A 488 8.16 -19.81 81.32
N GLU A 489 7.95 -20.80 80.44
CA GLU A 489 8.83 -21.98 80.22
C GLU A 489 8.32 -22.89 79.06
N PRO A 490 9.17 -23.75 78.45
CA PRO A 490 8.93 -24.35 77.13
C PRO A 490 8.47 -25.82 77.15
N GLN A 491 7.56 -26.21 76.25
CA GLN A 491 7.29 -27.62 75.92
C GLN A 491 7.04 -27.86 74.41
N GLU A 492 7.38 -29.08 74.03
CA GLU A 492 7.53 -29.71 72.72
C GLU A 492 6.24 -30.06 71.95
N ILE A 493 6.38 -30.03 70.61
CA ILE A 493 5.83 -30.92 69.57
C ILE A 493 4.31 -30.91 69.23
N THR A 494 4.09 -30.96 67.90
CA THR A 494 2.99 -31.52 67.08
C THR A 494 1.78 -30.68 66.64
N ALA A 495 1.79 -30.47 65.31
CA ALA A 495 0.74 -30.73 64.31
C ALA A 495 -0.67 -30.12 64.41
N SER A 496 -1.15 -29.80 63.19
CA SER A 496 -2.53 -29.63 62.71
C SER A 496 -3.17 -28.24 62.75
N THR A 497 -3.51 -27.80 61.53
CA THR A 497 -4.40 -26.69 61.18
C THR A 497 -5.78 -26.88 61.81
N PRO A 498 -6.40 -25.79 62.31
CA PRO A 498 -7.81 -25.55 61.96
C PRO A 498 -8.08 -24.12 61.46
N GLU A 499 -9.08 -24.04 60.59
CA GLU A 499 -9.68 -22.86 59.96
C GLU A 499 -10.10 -21.74 60.92
N LEU A 500 -10.01 -20.49 60.44
CA LEU A 500 -10.68 -19.31 61.00
C LEU A 500 -11.85 -18.89 60.09
N PRO A 501 -12.99 -18.45 60.67
CA PRO A 501 -14.24 -18.22 59.95
C PRO A 501 -14.27 -16.89 59.17
N LYS A 502 -15.02 -16.90 58.07
CA LYS A 502 -15.37 -15.74 57.21
C LYS A 502 -16.07 -14.63 57.99
N VAL A 503 -15.61 -13.38 57.81
CA VAL A 503 -16.41 -12.18 58.03
C VAL A 503 -16.53 -11.45 56.69
N GLU A 504 -17.54 -11.86 55.93
CA GLU A 504 -17.93 -11.35 54.62
C GLU A 504 -19.35 -10.80 54.82
N SER A 505 -19.50 -9.50 55.14
CA SER A 505 -20.84 -8.91 55.34
C SER A 505 -20.91 -7.38 55.32
N GLN A 506 -19.82 -6.62 55.51
CA GLN A 506 -19.90 -5.14 55.53
C GLN A 506 -19.41 -4.46 54.24
N THR A 507 -18.62 -5.14 53.42
CA THR A 507 -18.03 -4.56 52.20
C THR A 507 -19.00 -4.57 51.02
N ASP A 508 -19.86 -5.57 50.94
CA ASP A 508 -20.79 -5.77 49.81
C ASP A 508 -21.99 -4.81 49.86
N GLU A 509 -22.46 -4.48 51.06
CA GLU A 509 -23.54 -3.50 51.25
C GLU A 509 -23.09 -2.08 50.87
N TYR A 510 -21.81 -1.75 51.12
CA TYR A 510 -21.22 -0.48 50.72
C TYR A 510 -21.03 -0.36 49.20
N LEU A 511 -20.63 -1.45 48.54
CA LEU A 511 -20.50 -1.51 47.08
C LEU A 511 -21.85 -1.42 46.37
N ALA A 512 -22.91 -2.02 46.94
CA ALA A 512 -24.27 -1.90 46.41
C ALA A 512 -24.80 -0.46 46.46
N GLN A 513 -24.56 0.26 47.57
CA GLN A 513 -24.95 1.68 47.70
C GLN A 513 -24.23 2.61 46.73
N LEU A 514 -22.96 2.32 46.39
CA LEU A 514 -22.19 3.09 45.41
C LEU A 514 -22.70 2.88 43.98
N GLN A 515 -23.08 1.65 43.63
CA GLN A 515 -23.65 1.34 42.31
C GLN A 515 -25.02 1.98 42.11
N GLU A 516 -25.84 2.05 43.16
CA GLU A 516 -27.16 2.69 43.08
C GLU A 516 -27.05 4.22 42.88
N LYS A 517 -26.12 4.88 43.59
CA LYS A 517 -25.84 6.32 43.39
C LYS A 517 -25.32 6.64 42.00
N ALA A 518 -24.51 5.77 41.41
CA ALA A 518 -24.03 5.93 40.03
C ALA A 518 -25.18 5.80 39.01
N LYS A 519 -26.17 4.94 39.27
CA LYS A 519 -27.36 4.78 38.42
C LYS A 519 -28.28 6.00 38.48
N GLN A 520 -28.49 6.57 39.67
CA GLN A 520 -29.29 7.79 39.87
C GLN A 520 -28.65 9.03 39.21
N GLN A 521 -27.32 9.14 39.21
CA GLN A 521 -26.61 10.21 38.50
C GLN A 521 -26.74 10.11 36.98
N LYS A 522 -26.68 8.88 36.41
CA LYS A 522 -26.91 8.68 34.97
C LYS A 522 -28.34 9.02 34.55
N GLN A 523 -29.34 8.74 35.39
CA GLN A 523 -30.73 9.09 35.11
C GLN A 523 -30.99 10.61 35.22
N ARG A 524 -30.34 11.31 36.16
CA ARG A 524 -30.38 12.78 36.23
C ARG A 524 -29.73 13.45 35.01
N ALA A 525 -28.63 12.90 34.50
CA ALA A 525 -27.98 13.41 33.29
C ALA A 525 -28.89 13.27 32.05
N ALA A 526 -29.58 12.13 31.90
CA ALA A 526 -30.51 11.89 30.79
C ALA A 526 -31.79 12.77 30.85
N ALA A 527 -32.26 13.14 32.05
CA ALA A 527 -33.39 14.04 32.22
C ALA A 527 -33.07 15.51 31.87
N THR A 528 -31.79 15.90 31.90
CA THR A 528 -31.37 17.29 31.61
C THR A 528 -31.22 17.56 30.10
N GLU A 529 -31.10 16.51 29.27
CA GLU A 529 -31.09 16.61 27.80
C GLU A 529 -32.50 16.60 27.17
N SER A 530 -33.54 16.26 27.94
CA SER A 530 -34.94 16.19 27.47
C SER A 530 -35.72 17.52 27.55
N GLU A 531 -35.19 18.57 28.20
CA GLU A 531 -35.89 19.86 28.37
C GLU A 531 -35.46 20.96 27.38
N SER A 532 -34.53 20.70 26.45
CA SER A 532 -34.12 21.66 25.40
C SER A 532 -34.83 21.47 24.05
N GLY A 533 -35.83 20.58 23.96
CA GLY A 533 -36.45 20.18 22.69
C GLY A 533 -37.97 20.28 22.68
N SER A 534 -38.56 21.46 22.90
CA SER A 534 -39.94 21.74 22.43
C SER A 534 -40.30 23.23 22.50
N LYS A 535 -40.43 23.87 21.33
CA LYS A 535 -41.40 24.96 21.07
C LYS A 535 -41.77 24.97 19.57
N THR A 536 -42.82 24.20 19.26
CA THR A 536 -43.99 24.48 18.40
C THR A 536 -43.86 25.31 17.11
N VAL A 537 -44.41 24.78 16.00
CA VAL A 537 -45.66 25.29 15.35
C VAL A 537 -46.43 24.11 14.70
N ALA A 538 -47.76 24.15 14.87
CA ALA A 538 -48.77 23.17 14.52
C ALA A 538 -49.18 23.16 13.03
N SER A 539 -49.75 22.03 12.61
CA SER A 539 -50.51 21.85 11.37
C SER A 539 -52.02 21.97 11.64
N ASP A 540 -52.78 22.61 10.74
CA ASP A 540 -54.15 22.15 10.45
C ASP A 540 -54.66 22.52 9.03
N ALA A 541 -55.40 21.55 8.48
CA ALA A 541 -56.42 21.51 7.43
C ALA A 541 -56.35 22.29 6.08
N GLY A 542 -56.44 21.53 4.98
CA GLY A 542 -57.63 21.60 4.10
C GLY A 542 -57.53 22.17 2.67
N SER A 543 -57.70 21.27 1.68
CA SER A 543 -58.36 21.46 0.35
C SER A 543 -57.62 22.15 -0.82
N GLY A 544 -57.84 21.62 -2.04
CA GLY A 544 -57.94 22.43 -3.26
C GLY A 544 -56.86 22.28 -4.34
N ALA A 545 -57.21 21.55 -5.40
CA ALA A 545 -56.86 21.67 -6.82
C ALA A 545 -55.69 22.56 -7.35
N SER A 546 -54.98 21.95 -8.33
CA SER A 546 -54.49 22.50 -9.61
C SER A 546 -53.30 23.48 -9.67
N SER A 547 -52.25 23.02 -10.38
CA SER A 547 -51.38 23.73 -11.34
C SER A 547 -50.71 25.07 -10.96
N ALA A 548 -49.37 25.09 -10.92
CA ALA A 548 -48.53 25.96 -11.77
C ALA A 548 -47.03 25.87 -11.41
N GLU A 549 -46.21 26.03 -12.44
CA GLU A 549 -44.76 25.96 -12.54
C GLU A 549 -43.97 27.07 -11.81
N THR A 550 -42.64 26.88 -11.83
CA THR A 550 -41.57 27.89 -11.79
C THR A 550 -41.24 28.57 -10.45
N LYS A 551 -40.22 28.01 -9.76
CA LYS A 551 -39.17 28.74 -9.02
C LYS A 551 -38.22 27.73 -8.35
N HIS A 552 -37.35 27.10 -9.13
CA HIS A 552 -36.19 26.39 -8.55
C HIS A 552 -34.92 26.43 -9.42
N ASP A 553 -34.98 27.04 -10.61
CA ASP A 553 -33.87 27.01 -11.59
C ASP A 553 -32.92 28.22 -11.53
N ASP A 554 -33.28 29.31 -10.84
CA ASP A 554 -32.47 30.54 -10.84
C ASP A 554 -31.27 30.49 -9.87
N GLU A 555 -31.36 29.72 -8.78
CA GLU A 555 -30.30 29.68 -7.76
C GLU A 555 -29.12 28.78 -8.18
N PHE A 556 -29.37 27.77 -9.02
CA PHE A 556 -28.34 26.87 -9.53
C PHE A 556 -27.56 27.47 -10.71
N SER A 557 -28.22 28.31 -11.52
CA SER A 557 -27.61 29.06 -12.63
C SER A 557 -26.61 30.13 -12.13
N ASP A 558 -26.93 30.81 -11.03
CA ASP A 558 -26.04 31.83 -10.44
C ASP A 558 -24.77 31.22 -9.83
N LEU A 559 -24.88 30.01 -9.26
CA LEU A 559 -23.74 29.24 -8.74
C LEU A 559 -22.80 28.75 -9.84
N GLN A 560 -23.34 28.31 -10.99
CA GLN A 560 -22.51 27.90 -12.14
C GLN A 560 -21.80 29.09 -12.79
N THR A 561 -22.44 30.26 -12.81
CA THR A 561 -21.85 31.49 -13.37
C THR A 561 -20.71 32.00 -12.50
N LYS A 562 -20.86 31.97 -11.16
CA LYS A 562 -19.78 32.29 -10.21
C LYS A 562 -18.60 31.31 -10.27
N ALA A 563 -18.87 30.01 -10.48
CA ALA A 563 -17.82 29.00 -10.65
C ALA A 563 -17.01 29.20 -11.94
N LYS A 564 -17.66 29.65 -13.03
CA LYS A 564 -17.02 29.94 -14.32
C LYS A 564 -16.14 31.20 -14.25
N GLN A 565 -16.59 32.25 -13.56
CA GLN A 565 -15.79 33.46 -13.32
C GLN A 565 -14.56 33.20 -12.42
N MET A 566 -14.68 32.32 -11.41
CA MET A 566 -13.53 31.92 -10.59
C MET A 566 -12.48 31.12 -11.37
N ARG A 567 -12.89 30.29 -12.34
CA ARG A 567 -11.95 29.55 -13.21
C ARG A 567 -11.21 30.48 -14.17
N GLN A 568 -11.87 31.51 -14.72
CA GLN A 568 -11.23 32.51 -15.58
C GLN A 568 -10.22 33.40 -14.84
N ARG A 569 -10.52 33.79 -13.58
CA ARG A 569 -9.57 34.54 -12.73
C ARG A 569 -8.32 33.74 -12.36
N ARG A 570 -8.46 32.42 -12.15
CA ARG A 570 -7.32 31.51 -11.92
C ARG A 570 -6.48 31.25 -13.18
N GLY A 571 -7.09 31.30 -14.36
CA GLY A 571 -6.37 31.24 -15.64
C GLY A 571 -5.53 32.49 -15.92
N ALA A 572 -6.09 33.68 -15.69
CA ALA A 572 -5.39 34.95 -15.90
C ALA A 572 -4.21 35.17 -14.92
N GLN A 573 -4.33 34.72 -13.66
CA GLN A 573 -3.22 34.78 -12.69
C GLN A 573 -2.05 33.82 -13.01
N LYS A 574 -2.29 32.78 -13.82
CA LYS A 574 -1.26 31.85 -14.25
C LYS A 574 -0.47 32.42 -15.45
N ILE A 575 -1.16 33.06 -16.39
CA ILE A 575 -0.54 33.71 -17.56
C ILE A 575 0.34 34.91 -17.13
N ILE A 576 -0.09 35.72 -16.15
CA ILE A 576 0.71 36.85 -15.65
C ILE A 576 1.97 36.39 -14.87
N LYS A 577 2.02 35.14 -14.40
CA LYS A 577 3.18 34.59 -13.69
C LYS A 577 4.23 34.01 -14.64
N ASP A 578 3.79 33.46 -15.77
CA ASP A 578 4.68 32.88 -16.78
C ASP A 578 5.28 33.96 -17.71
N GLU A 579 4.56 35.08 -17.95
CA GLU A 579 5.08 36.21 -18.75
C GLU A 579 6.14 37.06 -18.01
N LYS A 580 6.28 36.89 -16.69
CA LYS A 580 7.25 37.62 -15.85
C LYS A 580 8.58 36.88 -15.64
N SER A 581 8.72 35.63 -16.10
CA SER A 581 9.99 34.89 -16.04
C SER A 581 10.79 34.88 -17.34
N ASP A 582 10.19 35.24 -18.47
CA ASP A 582 10.84 35.22 -19.81
C ASP A 582 11.40 36.58 -20.27
N SER A 583 11.40 37.62 -19.42
CA SER A 583 11.94 38.95 -19.77
C SER A 583 13.24 39.35 -19.06
N LEU A 584 13.96 38.40 -18.46
CA LEU A 584 15.25 38.63 -17.81
C LEU A 584 16.30 37.63 -18.31
N THR A 585 16.62 37.68 -19.60
CA THR A 585 17.90 37.20 -20.17
C THR A 585 17.90 37.60 -21.64
N ASP A 586 18.27 38.86 -21.92
CA ASP A 586 18.99 39.24 -23.14
C ASP A 586 19.23 40.76 -23.17
N LYS A 587 20.47 41.13 -23.52
CA LYS A 587 21.03 42.47 -23.76
C LYS A 587 21.65 43.19 -22.57
N GLU A 588 22.96 43.00 -22.42
CA GLU A 588 23.91 44.11 -22.31
C GLU A 588 25.30 43.62 -22.75
N ASP A 589 25.58 43.72 -24.06
CA ASP A 589 26.94 43.86 -24.57
C ASP A 589 26.89 44.62 -25.91
N LEU A 590 27.94 45.40 -26.16
CA LEU A 590 28.24 46.32 -27.27
C LEU A 590 27.90 47.82 -27.07
N GLY A 591 28.95 48.60 -26.81
CA GLY A 591 28.96 50.02 -27.20
C GLY A 591 30.06 50.97 -26.67
N GLY A 592 31.34 50.65 -26.83
CA GLY A 592 32.42 51.57 -27.30
C GLY A 592 32.80 52.90 -26.59
N LYS A 593 34.12 53.01 -26.33
CA LYS A 593 35.03 54.19 -26.45
C LYS A 593 34.78 55.47 -25.62
N GLU A 594 35.74 55.84 -24.76
CA GLU A 594 36.74 56.91 -24.95
C GLU A 594 37.52 57.18 -23.64
N GLU A 595 38.83 57.44 -23.79
CA GLU A 595 39.88 57.88 -22.83
C GLU A 595 40.35 56.95 -21.69
#